data_AF-A0A3D0XLR6-F1
#
_entry.id   AF-A0A3D0XLR6-F1
#
_cell.length_a   1.000
_cell.length_b   1.000
_cell.length_c   1.000
_cell.angle_alpha   90.00
_cell.angle_beta   90.00
_cell.angle_gamma   90.00
#
_symmetry.space_group_name_H-M   'P 1'
#
loop_
_entity.id
_entity.type
_entity.pdbx_description
1 polymer ?
#
loop_
_entity_poly.entity_id
_entity_poly.type
_entity_poly.pdbx_seq_one_letter_code
_entity_poly.pdbx_strand_id
1 'polypeptide(L)'
;MFHKNEPSSTWKWNRKNAQDFEIPSLIDFLRSSRSIPMYVITLIFLLVTYGMRLTFYSTTMDQDAVMDYTTSSIYNSWFVLGRFGLVFTRQLFHMMQFNPFFELAFTVVFIFGACISWEYVFYVLRGKNNHFQHFRWIFPILFLTSPLLALQFNFLNQSFFVSLCFISMAFSFLFLYKWIFQHTWLDLLIGFILTFWCFSVYQSFVPLYISAASATFLLIYRRYYFLPKEQKPQNIGLFRICLKILAVFVGAFILYTIINKITAAHYGGMNAYISGQIMWGHLPVSQCIHHVLAGIY
;
A
#
# COMPACT_ATOMS: atom_id res chain seq x y z
N MET A 1 22.05 -60.73 -13.83
CA MET A 1 21.22 -60.18 -12.74
C MET A 1 21.82 -58.82 -12.37
N PHE A 2 21.01 -57.77 -12.41
CA PHE A 2 21.40 -56.37 -12.68
C PHE A 2 22.26 -55.70 -11.60
N HIS A 3 23.49 -55.31 -11.94
CA HIS A 3 24.19 -54.22 -11.26
C HIS A 3 23.66 -52.89 -11.83
N LYS A 4 22.81 -52.19 -11.07
CA LYS A 4 22.44 -50.80 -11.35
C LYS A 4 23.61 -49.90 -10.94
N ASN A 5 24.23 -49.27 -11.93
CA ASN A 5 25.05 -48.07 -11.75
C ASN A 5 24.19 -47.00 -11.07
N GLU A 6 24.54 -46.60 -9.85
CA GLU A 6 24.07 -45.35 -9.27
C GLU A 6 24.70 -44.20 -10.06
N PRO A 7 23.92 -43.28 -10.66
CA PRO A 7 24.50 -42.05 -11.15
C PRO A 7 24.84 -41.18 -9.94
N SER A 8 26.14 -41.01 -9.71
CA SER A 8 26.71 -39.97 -8.86
C SER A 8 26.24 -38.59 -9.37
N SER A 9 25.11 -38.12 -8.83
CA SER A 9 24.60 -36.78 -9.07
C SER A 9 25.50 -35.76 -8.36
N THR A 10 26.60 -35.45 -9.03
CA THR A 10 27.42 -34.27 -8.72
C THR A 10 26.57 -33.04 -9.01
N TRP A 11 25.93 -32.50 -7.98
CA TRP A 11 25.20 -31.24 -8.02
C TRP A 11 26.16 -30.10 -8.32
N LYS A 12 26.37 -29.81 -9.61
CA LYS A 12 27.09 -28.61 -10.06
C LYS A 12 26.12 -27.43 -10.09
N TRP A 13 26.27 -26.55 -9.11
CA TRP A 13 25.55 -25.28 -8.97
C TRP A 13 25.98 -24.33 -10.11
N ASN A 14 25.05 -23.99 -10.99
CA ASN A 14 25.28 -23.10 -12.12
C ASN A 14 24.91 -21.65 -11.72
N ARG A 15 25.63 -20.63 -12.21
CA ARG A 15 25.44 -19.19 -11.89
C ARG A 15 24.04 -18.61 -12.18
N LYS A 16 23.08 -19.43 -12.64
CA LYS A 16 21.67 -19.10 -12.87
C LYS A 16 20.82 -18.97 -11.59
N ASN A 17 21.33 -19.35 -10.42
CA ASN A 17 20.54 -19.40 -9.18
C ASN A 17 20.26 -18.03 -8.50
N ALA A 18 20.46 -16.92 -9.21
CA ALA A 18 19.83 -15.65 -8.88
C ALA A 18 18.38 -15.54 -9.45
N GLN A 19 17.92 -16.56 -10.20
CA GLN A 19 16.59 -16.63 -10.83
C GLN A 19 15.44 -17.07 -9.89
N ASP A 20 15.68 -17.37 -8.61
CA ASP A 20 14.69 -18.05 -7.75
C ASP A 20 13.61 -17.15 -7.12
N PHE A 21 13.56 -15.85 -7.46
CA PHE A 21 12.39 -15.01 -7.22
C PHE A 21 11.50 -14.98 -8.48
N GLU A 22 10.93 -16.14 -8.80
CA GLU A 22 9.85 -16.21 -9.78
C GLU A 22 8.58 -15.61 -9.19
N ILE A 23 7.97 -14.68 -9.93
CA ILE A 23 6.69 -14.09 -9.56
C ILE A 23 5.61 -14.93 -10.22
N PRO A 24 4.80 -15.65 -9.43
CA PRO A 24 3.66 -16.37 -9.96
C PRO A 24 2.77 -15.43 -10.78
N SER A 25 2.19 -15.92 -11.87
CA SER A 25 1.24 -15.11 -12.65
C SER A 25 0.08 -14.65 -11.76
N LEU A 26 -0.30 -13.38 -11.89
CA LEU A 26 -1.49 -12.84 -11.24
C LEU A 26 -2.74 -13.61 -11.66
N ILE A 27 -2.84 -14.01 -12.92
CA ILE A 27 -3.98 -14.78 -13.45
C ILE A 27 -4.06 -16.14 -12.76
N ASP A 28 -2.93 -16.81 -12.55
CA ASP A 28 -2.90 -18.11 -11.88
C ASP A 28 -3.26 -17.98 -10.39
N PHE A 29 -2.81 -16.91 -9.74
CA PHE A 29 -3.24 -16.59 -8.38
C PHE A 29 -4.75 -16.34 -8.30
N LEU A 30 -5.29 -15.58 -9.27
CA LEU A 30 -6.70 -15.24 -9.33
C LEU A 30 -7.58 -16.47 -9.53
N ARG A 31 -7.15 -17.38 -10.42
CA ARG A 31 -7.85 -18.64 -10.75
C ARG A 31 -7.62 -19.77 -9.74
N SER A 32 -6.73 -19.60 -8.77
CA SER A 32 -6.46 -20.64 -7.77
C SER A 32 -7.71 -20.90 -6.92
N SER A 33 -8.15 -22.16 -6.86
CA SER A 33 -9.29 -22.57 -6.01
C SER A 33 -9.08 -22.23 -4.53
N ARG A 34 -7.82 -22.14 -4.08
CA ARG A 34 -7.45 -21.72 -2.72
C ARG A 34 -7.71 -20.24 -2.45
N SER A 35 -7.90 -19.42 -3.48
CA SER A 35 -8.22 -18.00 -3.37
C SER A 35 -9.73 -17.74 -3.25
N ILE A 36 -10.59 -18.71 -3.58
CA ILE A 36 -12.06 -18.55 -3.53
C ILE A 36 -12.56 -18.16 -2.13
N PRO A 37 -12.17 -18.85 -1.03
CA PRO A 37 -12.62 -18.46 0.31
C PRO A 37 -12.22 -17.03 0.67
N MET A 38 -11.03 -16.59 0.23
CA MET A 38 -10.57 -15.23 0.44
C MET A 38 -11.49 -14.21 -0.23
N TYR A 39 -11.90 -14.41 -1.48
CA TYR A 39 -12.80 -13.48 -2.16
C TYR A 39 -14.16 -13.40 -1.49
N VAL A 40 -14.76 -14.56 -1.18
CA VAL A 40 -16.09 -14.62 -0.57
C VAL A 40 -16.10 -13.95 0.80
N ILE A 41 -15.13 -14.28 1.65
CA ILE A 41 -15.02 -13.69 2.99
C ILE A 41 -14.74 -12.18 2.89
N THR A 42 -13.85 -11.75 1.99
CA THR A 42 -13.57 -10.33 1.78
C THR A 42 -14.84 -9.58 1.35
N LEU A 43 -15.62 -10.16 0.44
CA LEU A 43 -16.88 -9.55 -0.03
C LEU A 43 -17.91 -9.45 1.10
N ILE A 44 -18.07 -10.50 1.92
CA ILE A 44 -18.97 -10.49 3.07
C ILE A 44 -18.57 -9.37 4.04
N PHE A 45 -17.30 -9.31 4.43
CA PHE A 45 -16.82 -8.30 5.38
C PHE A 45 -16.89 -6.89 4.80
N LEU A 46 -16.65 -6.71 3.51
CA LEU A 46 -16.81 -5.43 2.82
C LEU A 46 -18.27 -4.94 2.88
N LEU A 47 -19.23 -5.83 2.64
CA LEU A 47 -20.66 -5.50 2.73
C LEU A 47 -21.09 -5.23 4.17
N VAL A 48 -20.57 -5.98 5.15
CA VAL A 48 -20.88 -5.74 6.57
C VAL A 48 -20.33 -4.40 7.05
N THR A 49 -19.11 -4.04 6.62
CA THR A 49 -18.42 -2.82 7.10
C THR A 49 -18.85 -1.56 6.35
N TYR A 50 -19.05 -1.64 5.03
CA TYR A 50 -19.31 -0.48 4.18
C TYR A 50 -20.60 -0.59 3.36
N GLY A 51 -21.30 -1.72 3.39
CA GLY A 51 -22.52 -1.92 2.59
C GLY A 51 -23.66 -1.00 2.96
N MET A 52 -23.78 -0.61 4.24
CA MET A 52 -24.76 0.39 4.67
C MET A 52 -24.59 1.73 3.92
N ARG A 53 -23.35 2.11 3.55
CA ARG A 53 -23.10 3.35 2.82
C ARG A 53 -23.63 3.31 1.39
N LEU A 54 -23.69 2.12 0.78
CA LEU A 54 -24.25 1.92 -0.55
C LEU A 54 -25.77 2.11 -0.58
N THR A 55 -26.44 1.88 0.54
CA THR A 55 -27.90 1.92 0.64
C THR A 55 -28.44 3.17 1.33
N PHE A 56 -27.65 3.80 2.21
CA PHE A 56 -28.02 5.02 2.91
C PHE A 56 -27.12 6.20 2.52
N TYR A 57 -27.73 7.21 1.92
CA TYR A 57 -27.09 8.50 1.69
C TYR A 57 -27.02 9.25 3.03
N SER A 58 -25.84 9.23 3.67
CA SER A 58 -25.54 10.03 4.86
C SER A 58 -24.58 11.15 4.48
N THR A 59 -24.79 12.34 5.05
CA THR A 59 -23.85 13.46 4.92
C THR A 59 -22.52 13.08 5.57
N THR A 60 -21.47 13.08 4.75
CA THR A 60 -20.10 12.75 5.16
C THR A 60 -19.32 14.02 5.48
N MET A 61 -18.20 13.89 6.20
CA MET A 61 -17.50 15.03 6.83
C MET A 61 -17.04 16.13 5.85
N ASP A 62 -16.84 15.79 4.57
CA ASP A 62 -16.40 16.72 3.53
C ASP A 62 -17.47 17.07 2.50
N GLN A 63 -18.69 16.54 2.61
CA GLN A 63 -19.76 16.82 1.65
C GLN A 63 -20.34 18.24 1.79
N ASP A 64 -20.54 18.72 3.01
CA ASP A 64 -21.09 20.05 3.26
C ASP A 64 -20.14 21.13 2.72
N ALA A 65 -18.83 20.95 2.94
CA ALA A 65 -17.80 21.83 2.39
C ALA A 65 -17.66 21.74 0.86
N VAL A 66 -18.10 20.66 0.22
CA VAL A 66 -18.08 20.55 -1.25
C VAL A 66 -19.30 21.22 -1.88
N MET A 67 -20.44 21.19 -1.19
CA MET A 67 -21.66 21.83 -1.66
C MET A 67 -21.66 23.34 -1.41
N ASP A 68 -21.01 23.81 -0.34
CA ASP A 68 -21.01 25.22 0.07
C ASP A 68 -19.90 26.06 -0.59
N TYR A 69 -18.80 25.44 -1.04
CA TYR A 69 -17.64 26.15 -1.60
C TYR A 69 -17.48 25.94 -3.10
N THR A 70 -16.86 26.91 -3.77
CA THR A 70 -16.47 26.76 -5.17
C THR A 70 -15.42 25.65 -5.31
N THR A 71 -15.55 24.84 -6.36
CA THR A 71 -14.64 23.71 -6.68
C THR A 71 -13.16 24.11 -6.64
N SER A 72 -12.85 25.34 -7.06
CA SER A 72 -11.48 25.90 -7.04
C SER A 72 -10.93 26.12 -5.63
N SER A 73 -11.76 26.57 -4.68
CA SER A 73 -11.35 26.77 -3.28
C SER A 73 -10.92 25.46 -2.63
N ILE A 74 -11.66 24.38 -2.89
CA ILE A 74 -11.39 23.04 -2.37
C ILE A 74 -10.06 22.51 -2.90
N TYR A 75 -9.78 22.69 -4.19
CA TYR A 75 -8.51 22.23 -4.78
C TYR A 75 -7.32 23.02 -4.30
N ASN A 76 -7.46 24.34 -4.15
CA ASN A 76 -6.42 25.18 -3.53
C ASN A 76 -6.14 24.70 -2.10
N SER A 77 -7.18 24.37 -1.33
CA SER A 77 -7.01 23.81 0.02
C SER A 77 -6.19 22.50 -0.01
N TRP A 78 -6.43 21.62 -0.98
CA TRP A 78 -5.68 20.37 -1.10
C TRP A 78 -4.24 20.56 -1.54
N PHE A 79 -3.95 21.52 -2.44
CA PHE A 79 -2.58 21.89 -2.77
C PHE A 79 -1.82 22.38 -1.54
N VAL A 80 -2.46 23.22 -0.73
CA VAL A 80 -1.88 23.75 0.51
C VAL A 80 -1.71 22.65 1.58
N LEU A 81 -2.62 21.67 1.63
CA LEU A 81 -2.48 20.49 2.49
C LEU A 81 -1.44 19.48 1.98
N GLY A 82 -0.80 19.73 0.84
CA GLY A 82 0.16 18.83 0.23
C GLY A 82 -0.44 17.54 -0.33
N ARG A 83 -1.69 17.62 -0.78
CA ARG A 83 -2.42 16.57 -1.49
C ARG A 83 -2.52 16.88 -2.99
N PHE A 84 -1.44 17.40 -3.58
CA PHE A 84 -1.40 17.76 -5.00
C PHE A 84 -1.62 16.55 -5.93
N GLY A 85 -1.19 15.36 -5.50
CA GLY A 85 -1.44 14.12 -6.22
C GLY A 85 -2.92 13.77 -6.28
N LEU A 86 -3.71 14.11 -5.25
CA LEU A 86 -5.15 13.89 -5.24
C LEU A 86 -5.81 14.72 -6.35
N VAL A 87 -5.49 16.02 -6.44
CA VAL A 87 -6.03 16.90 -7.48
C VAL A 87 -5.65 16.39 -8.87
N PHE A 88 -4.38 16.04 -9.07
CA PHE A 88 -3.92 15.54 -10.37
C PHE A 88 -4.56 14.18 -10.71
N THR A 89 -4.79 13.30 -9.74
CA THR A 89 -5.51 12.04 -9.98
C THR A 89 -6.96 12.31 -10.41
N ARG A 90 -7.64 13.24 -9.75
CA ARG A 90 -9.01 13.63 -10.15
C ARG A 90 -9.05 14.13 -11.59
N GLN A 91 -8.05 14.92 -11.97
CA GLN A 91 -7.92 15.40 -13.35
C GLN A 91 -7.68 14.24 -14.33
N LEU A 92 -6.83 13.28 -13.99
CA LEU A 92 -6.55 12.09 -14.82
C LEU A 92 -7.81 11.25 -15.08
N PHE A 93 -8.71 11.15 -14.10
CA PHE A 93 -9.99 10.44 -14.22
C PHE A 93 -11.13 11.34 -14.73
N HIS A 94 -10.86 12.60 -15.05
CA HIS A 94 -11.86 13.61 -15.41
C HIS A 94 -12.99 13.79 -14.37
N MET A 95 -12.69 13.55 -13.08
CA MET A 95 -13.63 13.65 -11.96
C MET A 95 -13.41 14.96 -11.18
N MET A 96 -13.36 16.09 -11.89
CA MET A 96 -13.18 17.42 -11.28
C MET A 96 -14.48 17.99 -10.67
N GLN A 97 -15.60 17.27 -10.81
CA GLN A 97 -16.84 17.56 -10.11
C GLN A 97 -17.13 16.41 -9.18
N PHE A 98 -17.62 16.73 -7.98
CA PHE A 98 -17.92 15.72 -6.99
C PHE A 98 -19.22 14.99 -7.37
N ASN A 99 -19.13 13.67 -7.52
CA ASN A 99 -20.29 12.81 -7.70
C ASN A 99 -20.25 11.70 -6.65
N PRO A 100 -21.10 11.76 -5.61
CA PRO A 100 -21.02 10.83 -4.50
C PRO A 100 -21.28 9.38 -4.90
N PHE A 101 -22.08 9.12 -5.93
CA PHE A 101 -22.37 7.77 -6.39
C PHE A 101 -21.15 7.12 -7.05
N PHE A 102 -20.44 7.85 -7.91
CA PHE A 102 -19.22 7.34 -8.54
C PHE A 102 -18.09 7.17 -7.52
N GLU A 103 -17.90 8.14 -6.63
CA GLU A 103 -16.87 8.08 -5.58
C GLU A 103 -17.09 6.85 -4.70
N LEU A 104 -18.33 6.62 -4.26
CA LEU A 104 -18.66 5.49 -3.41
C LEU A 104 -18.53 4.14 -4.16
N ALA A 105 -19.09 4.04 -5.37
CA ALA A 105 -19.03 2.82 -6.16
C ALA A 105 -17.57 2.41 -6.45
N PHE A 106 -16.73 3.37 -6.86
CA PHE A 106 -15.31 3.10 -7.07
C PHE A 106 -14.57 2.83 -5.77
N THR A 107 -14.89 3.50 -4.66
CA THR A 107 -14.29 3.18 -3.36
C THR A 107 -14.48 1.71 -3.01
N VAL A 108 -15.71 1.18 -3.13
CA VAL A 108 -16.02 -0.22 -2.80
C VAL A 108 -15.29 -1.19 -3.75
N VAL A 109 -15.29 -0.92 -5.05
CA VAL A 109 -14.59 -1.77 -6.04
C VAL A 109 -13.08 -1.76 -5.81
N PHE A 110 -12.49 -0.58 -5.58
CA PHE A 110 -11.05 -0.43 -5.44
C PHE A 110 -10.54 -0.93 -4.10
N ILE A 111 -11.32 -0.82 -3.01
CA ILE A 111 -10.88 -1.39 -1.73
C ILE A 111 -10.94 -2.92 -1.73
N PHE A 112 -11.90 -3.51 -2.44
CA PHE A 112 -11.91 -4.95 -2.73
C PHE A 112 -10.66 -5.34 -3.54
N GLY A 113 -10.36 -4.59 -4.61
CA GLY A 113 -9.14 -4.75 -5.40
C GLY A 113 -7.86 -4.59 -4.59
N ALA A 114 -7.83 -3.67 -3.62
CA ALA A 114 -6.70 -3.46 -2.72
C ALA A 114 -6.45 -4.69 -1.84
N CYS A 115 -7.49 -5.28 -1.26
CA CYS A 115 -7.38 -6.51 -0.48
C CYS A 115 -6.75 -7.64 -1.31
N ILE A 116 -7.22 -7.82 -2.55
CA ILE A 116 -6.69 -8.83 -3.47
C ILE A 116 -5.24 -8.54 -3.85
N SER A 117 -4.92 -7.27 -4.15
CA SER A 117 -3.58 -6.85 -4.57
C SER A 117 -2.55 -7.08 -3.46
N TRP A 118 -2.87 -6.73 -2.22
CA TRP A 118 -2.00 -6.99 -1.07
C TRP A 118 -1.85 -8.48 -0.77
N GLU A 119 -2.93 -9.27 -0.84
CA GLU A 119 -2.82 -10.72 -0.67
C GLU A 119 -1.98 -11.39 -1.77
N TYR A 120 -2.06 -10.88 -3.01
CA TYR A 120 -1.18 -11.31 -4.07
C TYR A 120 0.29 -10.99 -3.76
N VAL A 121 0.60 -9.77 -3.31
CA VAL A 121 1.96 -9.41 -2.85
C VAL A 121 2.42 -10.35 -1.73
N PHE A 122 1.60 -10.58 -0.72
CA PHE A 122 1.96 -11.49 0.37
C PHE A 122 2.12 -12.93 -0.10
N TYR A 123 1.33 -13.38 -1.07
CA TYR A 123 1.50 -14.70 -1.68
C TYR A 123 2.85 -14.83 -2.40
N VAL A 124 3.22 -13.84 -3.21
CA VAL A 124 4.52 -13.78 -3.91
C VAL A 124 5.68 -13.83 -2.91
N LEU A 125 5.62 -13.02 -1.85
CA LEU A 125 6.69 -12.91 -0.87
C LEU A 125 6.77 -14.14 0.06
N ARG A 126 5.64 -14.74 0.46
CA ARG A 126 5.58 -15.95 1.30
C ARG A 126 6.09 -17.20 0.58
N GLY A 127 5.92 -17.29 -0.74
CA GLY A 127 6.26 -18.46 -1.55
C GLY A 127 5.18 -19.57 -1.56
N LYS A 128 5.31 -20.50 -2.52
CA LYS A 128 4.29 -21.51 -2.88
C LYS A 128 4.06 -22.63 -1.85
N ASN A 129 5.00 -22.90 -0.94
CA ASN A 129 4.92 -24.04 0.00
C ASN A 129 4.54 -23.65 1.45
N ASN A 130 3.84 -22.54 1.63
CA ASN A 130 3.51 -22.05 2.98
C ASN A 130 2.12 -22.56 3.43
N HIS A 131 2.05 -23.27 4.57
CA HIS A 131 0.80 -23.72 5.19
C HIS A 131 -0.19 -22.58 5.48
N PHE A 132 0.31 -21.34 5.60
CA PHE A 132 -0.52 -20.16 5.83
C PHE A 132 -1.36 -19.73 4.61
N GLN A 133 -1.25 -20.44 3.47
CA GLN A 133 -2.09 -20.16 2.30
C GLN A 133 -3.58 -20.37 2.54
N HIS A 134 -3.98 -21.14 3.55
CA HIS A 134 -5.39 -21.30 3.93
C HIS A 134 -5.95 -20.10 4.70
N PHE A 135 -5.09 -19.20 5.19
CA PHE A 135 -5.44 -18.05 6.00
C PHE A 135 -5.33 -16.71 5.26
N ARG A 136 -5.41 -16.73 3.91
CA ARG A 136 -5.34 -15.52 3.06
C ARG A 136 -6.48 -14.52 3.33
N TRP A 137 -7.54 -14.93 4.02
CA TRP A 137 -8.66 -14.07 4.38
C TRP A 137 -8.42 -13.23 5.65
N ILE A 138 -7.39 -13.52 6.46
CA ILE A 138 -7.15 -12.81 7.73
C ILE A 138 -6.82 -11.33 7.49
N PHE A 139 -5.89 -11.03 6.59
CA PHE A 139 -5.51 -9.64 6.35
C PHE A 139 -6.67 -8.82 5.77
N PRO A 140 -7.42 -9.27 4.73
CA PRO A 140 -8.57 -8.53 4.25
C PRO A 140 -9.59 -8.21 5.34
N ILE A 141 -9.88 -9.14 6.25
CA ILE A 141 -10.79 -8.87 7.38
C ILE A 141 -10.24 -7.75 8.25
N LEU A 142 -9.02 -7.90 8.77
CA LEU A 142 -8.41 -6.92 9.68
C LEU A 142 -8.25 -5.55 9.04
N PHE A 143 -7.97 -5.51 7.75
CA PHE A 143 -7.84 -4.28 6.98
C PHE A 143 -9.20 -3.59 6.82
N LEU A 144 -10.24 -4.32 6.42
CA LEU A 144 -11.59 -3.76 6.20
C LEU A 144 -12.26 -3.31 7.50
N THR A 145 -12.07 -4.04 8.60
CA THR A 145 -12.66 -3.71 9.91
C THR A 145 -11.85 -2.69 10.70
N SER A 146 -10.74 -2.19 10.15
CA SER A 146 -9.92 -1.19 10.83
C SER A 146 -10.70 0.11 11.05
N PRO A 147 -10.73 0.66 12.28
CA PRO A 147 -11.39 1.95 12.54
C PRO A 147 -10.73 3.09 11.76
N LEU A 148 -9.42 2.98 11.47
CA LEU A 148 -8.70 3.98 10.66
C LEU A 148 -9.26 4.05 9.23
N LEU A 149 -9.61 2.90 8.65
CA LEU A 149 -10.17 2.85 7.30
C LEU A 149 -11.62 3.36 7.29
N ALA A 150 -12.39 3.02 8.33
CA ALA A 150 -13.75 3.53 8.50
C ALA A 150 -13.78 5.06 8.62
N LEU A 151 -12.86 5.65 9.39
CA LEU A 151 -12.68 7.10 9.50
C LEU A 151 -12.23 7.71 8.17
N GLN A 152 -11.30 7.08 7.46
CA GLN A 152 -10.82 7.58 6.18
C GLN A 152 -11.95 7.67 5.14
N PHE A 153 -12.85 6.69 5.11
CA PHE A 153 -13.96 6.67 4.17
C PHE A 153 -15.13 7.56 4.57
N ASN A 154 -15.11 8.20 5.75
CA ASN A 154 -15.97 9.36 6.03
C ASN A 154 -15.60 10.60 5.22
N PHE A 155 -14.50 10.59 4.47
CA PHE A 155 -14.15 11.64 3.52
C PHE A 155 -14.42 11.12 2.09
N LEU A 156 -15.67 11.21 1.66
CA LEU A 156 -16.12 10.58 0.42
C LEU A 156 -15.49 11.23 -0.82
N ASN A 157 -15.18 12.52 -0.76
CA ASN A 157 -14.56 13.24 -1.88
C ASN A 157 -13.11 12.82 -2.16
N GLN A 158 -12.50 11.99 -1.32
CA GLN A 158 -11.15 11.46 -1.53
C GLN A 158 -11.08 9.93 -1.41
N SER A 159 -12.16 9.25 -1.05
CA SER A 159 -12.15 7.84 -0.69
C SER A 159 -11.80 6.93 -1.87
N PHE A 160 -12.23 7.25 -3.09
CA PHE A 160 -11.88 6.50 -4.29
C PHE A 160 -10.37 6.57 -4.54
N PHE A 161 -9.82 7.77 -4.61
CA PHE A 161 -8.40 7.98 -4.93
C PHE A 161 -7.47 7.42 -3.87
N VAL A 162 -7.88 7.46 -2.59
CA VAL A 162 -7.18 6.77 -1.51
C VAL A 162 -7.26 5.25 -1.66
N SER A 163 -8.41 4.71 -2.07
CA SER A 163 -8.57 3.27 -2.37
C SER A 163 -7.67 2.82 -3.53
N LEU A 164 -7.57 3.63 -4.58
CA LEU A 164 -6.60 3.42 -5.67
C LEU A 164 -5.15 3.42 -5.16
N CYS A 165 -4.80 4.32 -4.24
CA CYS A 165 -3.46 4.35 -3.66
C CYS A 165 -3.12 3.11 -2.83
N PHE A 166 -4.08 2.45 -2.20
CA PHE A 166 -3.82 1.16 -1.55
C PHE A 166 -3.41 0.08 -2.57
N ILE A 167 -4.03 0.04 -3.75
CA ILE A 167 -3.63 -0.84 -4.85
C ILE A 167 -2.24 -0.45 -5.37
N SER A 168 -2.02 0.82 -5.67
CA SER A 168 -0.74 1.34 -6.17
C SER A 168 0.40 1.07 -5.20
N MET A 169 0.16 1.16 -3.89
CA MET A 169 1.16 0.84 -2.86
C MET A 169 1.51 -0.66 -2.86
N ALA A 170 0.52 -1.55 -3.01
CA ALA A 170 0.78 -2.98 -3.12
C ALA A 170 1.68 -3.29 -4.33
N PHE A 171 1.33 -2.75 -5.51
CA PHE A 171 2.13 -2.94 -6.71
C PHE A 171 3.50 -2.27 -6.61
N SER A 172 3.61 -1.12 -5.95
CA SER A 172 4.90 -0.50 -5.65
C SER A 172 5.82 -1.52 -4.98
N PHE A 173 5.39 -2.15 -3.89
CA PHE A 173 6.20 -3.17 -3.19
C PHE A 173 6.52 -4.37 -4.09
N LEU A 174 5.59 -4.83 -4.92
CA LEU A 174 5.86 -5.91 -5.87
C LEU A 174 7.02 -5.56 -6.82
N PHE A 175 6.99 -4.36 -7.40
CA PHE A 175 8.02 -3.85 -8.30
C PHE A 175 9.34 -3.58 -7.57
N LEU A 176 9.31 -3.06 -6.34
CA LEU A 176 10.52 -2.89 -5.54
C LEU A 176 11.19 -4.23 -5.24
N TYR A 177 10.43 -5.27 -4.87
CA TYR A 177 11.00 -6.59 -4.67
C TYR A 177 11.49 -7.24 -5.97
N LYS A 178 10.79 -7.03 -7.09
CA LYS A 178 11.30 -7.39 -8.43
C LYS A 178 12.67 -6.78 -8.67
N TRP A 179 12.81 -5.47 -8.51
CA TRP A 179 14.08 -4.79 -8.69
C TRP A 179 15.16 -5.29 -7.71
N ILE A 180 14.80 -5.51 -6.44
CA ILE A 180 15.76 -5.96 -5.42
C ILE A 180 16.37 -7.30 -5.79
N PHE A 181 15.57 -8.25 -6.30
CA PHE A 181 16.00 -9.62 -6.60
C PHE A 181 16.42 -9.85 -8.06
N GLN A 182 15.76 -9.20 -9.02
CA GLN A 182 15.99 -9.38 -10.47
C GLN A 182 16.82 -8.25 -11.08
N HIS A 183 17.10 -7.17 -10.33
CA HIS A 183 17.97 -6.06 -10.73
C HIS A 183 17.49 -5.24 -11.95
N THR A 184 16.20 -5.29 -12.29
CA THR A 184 15.60 -4.53 -13.39
C THR A 184 15.34 -3.07 -13.00
N TRP A 185 15.93 -2.12 -13.73
CA TRP A 185 15.76 -0.68 -13.41
C TRP A 185 14.33 -0.16 -13.64
N LEU A 186 13.61 -0.69 -14.63
CA LEU A 186 12.21 -0.31 -14.89
C LEU A 186 11.32 -0.60 -13.69
N ASP A 187 11.54 -1.72 -13.00
CA ASP A 187 10.81 -2.07 -11.79
C ASP A 187 11.12 -1.08 -10.63
N LEU A 188 12.36 -0.60 -10.52
CA LEU A 188 12.69 0.48 -9.59
C LEU A 188 11.93 1.77 -9.93
N LEU A 189 11.94 2.17 -11.21
CA LEU A 189 11.26 3.39 -11.65
C LEU A 189 9.76 3.32 -11.35
N ILE A 190 9.09 2.22 -11.72
CA ILE A 190 7.66 2.04 -11.49
C ILE A 190 7.35 2.04 -9.99
N GLY A 191 8.11 1.28 -9.19
CA GLY A 191 7.93 1.26 -7.73
C GLY A 191 8.14 2.64 -7.09
N PHE A 192 9.14 3.39 -7.56
CA PHE A 192 9.40 4.76 -7.10
C PHE A 192 8.26 5.71 -7.43
N ILE A 193 7.79 5.72 -8.69
CA ILE A 193 6.69 6.58 -9.14
C ILE A 193 5.40 6.28 -8.36
N LEU A 194 5.05 5.00 -8.19
CA LEU A 194 3.86 4.61 -7.42
C LEU A 194 3.97 5.01 -5.94
N THR A 195 5.16 4.89 -5.34
CA THR A 195 5.39 5.32 -3.95
C THR A 195 5.21 6.83 -3.80
N PHE A 196 5.89 7.59 -4.65
CA PHE A 196 5.80 9.05 -4.69
C PHE A 196 4.35 9.51 -4.90
N TRP A 197 3.65 8.87 -5.83
CA TRP A 197 2.24 9.11 -6.09
C TRP A 197 1.38 8.96 -4.83
N CYS A 198 1.49 7.82 -4.13
CA CYS A 198 0.72 7.59 -2.92
C CYS A 198 0.98 8.66 -1.84
N PHE A 199 2.24 9.07 -1.66
CA PHE A 199 2.57 10.17 -0.72
C PHE A 199 1.94 11.49 -1.12
N SER A 200 1.87 11.77 -2.42
CA SER A 200 1.27 12.99 -2.96
C SER A 200 -0.27 13.01 -2.92
N VAL A 201 -0.93 11.86 -2.87
CA VAL A 201 -2.40 11.77 -2.75
C VAL A 201 -2.83 11.95 -1.30
N TYR A 202 -2.15 11.28 -0.37
CA TYR A 202 -2.53 11.36 1.05
C TYR A 202 -1.33 11.11 1.97
N GLN A 203 -1.12 12.03 2.92
CA GLN A 203 0.05 12.02 3.81
C GLN A 203 0.16 10.75 4.66
N SER A 204 -0.97 10.14 5.05
CA SER A 204 -0.98 8.89 5.82
C SER A 204 -0.38 7.71 5.06
N PHE A 205 -0.14 7.81 3.74
CA PHE A 205 0.62 6.78 3.03
C PHE A 205 2.10 6.72 3.44
N VAL A 206 2.66 7.76 4.05
CA VAL A 206 4.04 7.75 4.58
C VAL A 206 4.18 6.73 5.72
N PRO A 207 3.41 6.79 6.82
CA PRO A 207 3.45 5.74 7.85
C PRO A 207 2.94 4.39 7.34
N LEU A 208 1.95 4.35 6.43
CA LEU A 208 1.50 3.09 5.84
C LEU A 208 2.60 2.40 5.01
N TYR A 209 3.45 3.16 4.30
CA TYR A 209 4.61 2.61 3.60
C TYR A 209 5.57 1.94 4.58
N ILE A 210 5.85 2.56 5.73
CA ILE A 210 6.73 2.00 6.75
C ILE A 210 6.14 0.69 7.30
N SER A 211 4.84 0.65 7.57
CA SER A 211 4.13 -0.56 8.00
C SER A 211 4.17 -1.66 6.93
N ALA A 212 3.94 -1.31 5.66
CA ALA A 212 4.03 -2.23 4.55
C ALA A 212 5.46 -2.77 4.34
N ALA A 213 6.48 -1.91 4.43
CA ALA A 213 7.88 -2.30 4.38
C ALA A 213 8.22 -3.29 5.49
N SER A 214 7.73 -3.04 6.70
CA SER A 214 7.94 -3.92 7.85
C SER A 214 7.26 -5.27 7.63
N ALA A 215 5.97 -5.28 7.24
CA ALA A 215 5.21 -6.49 7.01
C ALA A 215 5.83 -7.35 5.89
N THR A 216 6.15 -6.73 4.75
CA THR A 216 6.74 -7.41 3.60
C THR A 216 8.16 -7.91 3.89
N PHE A 217 8.96 -7.15 4.64
CA PHE A 217 10.26 -7.59 5.12
C PHE A 217 10.16 -8.82 6.02
N LEU A 218 9.21 -8.86 6.96
CA LEU A 218 8.99 -10.02 7.83
C LEU A 218 8.63 -11.28 7.02
N LEU A 219 7.84 -11.15 5.95
CA LEU A 219 7.52 -12.27 5.07
C LEU A 219 8.76 -12.81 4.35
N ILE A 220 9.60 -11.91 3.83
CA ILE A 220 10.86 -12.28 3.17
C ILE A 220 11.87 -12.85 4.17
N TYR A 221 11.99 -12.26 5.35
CA TYR A 221 12.84 -12.75 6.44
C TYR A 221 12.46 -14.19 6.80
N ARG A 222 11.16 -14.43 7.01
CA ARG A 222 10.65 -15.77 7.28
C ARG A 222 10.99 -16.73 6.14
N ARG A 223 10.71 -16.37 4.89
CA ARG A 223 11.04 -17.20 3.72
C ARG A 223 12.54 -17.53 3.68
N TYR A 224 13.40 -16.55 3.92
CA TYR A 224 14.85 -16.72 3.97
C TYR A 224 15.33 -17.64 5.10
N TYR A 225 14.72 -17.53 6.29
CA TYR A 225 15.09 -18.34 7.45
C TYR A 225 14.80 -19.84 7.23
N PHE A 226 13.64 -20.14 6.63
CA PHE A 226 13.18 -21.52 6.37
C PHE A 226 13.71 -22.12 5.05
N LEU A 227 14.43 -21.36 4.22
CA LEU A 227 15.10 -21.88 3.03
C LEU A 227 16.31 -22.76 3.41
N PRO A 228 16.50 -23.94 2.79
CA PRO A 228 17.71 -24.74 2.93
C PRO A 228 18.97 -23.91 2.62
N LYS A 229 20.09 -24.15 3.32
CA LYS A 229 21.33 -23.37 3.17
C LYS A 229 21.82 -23.28 1.72
N GLU A 230 21.63 -24.33 0.94
CA GLU A 230 21.99 -24.43 -0.49
C GLU A 230 21.14 -23.54 -1.41
N GLN A 231 19.94 -23.14 -0.96
CA GLN A 231 18.98 -22.31 -1.70
C GLN A 231 18.94 -20.87 -1.18
N LYS A 232 19.77 -20.51 -0.18
CA LYS A 232 19.84 -19.13 0.32
C LYS A 232 20.57 -18.26 -0.70
N PRO A 233 20.00 -17.11 -1.13
CA PRO A 233 20.68 -16.21 -2.04
C PRO A 233 21.97 -15.70 -1.39
N GLN A 234 23.12 -16.03 -2.00
CA GLN A 234 24.45 -15.72 -1.47
C GLN A 234 24.79 -14.22 -1.51
N ASN A 235 24.10 -13.44 -2.38
CA ASN A 235 24.50 -12.07 -2.73
C ASN A 235 23.62 -10.95 -2.12
N ILE A 236 22.46 -11.29 -1.54
CA ILE A 236 21.53 -10.29 -0.98
C ILE A 236 21.35 -10.57 0.51
N GLY A 237 22.12 -9.86 1.33
CA GLY A 237 21.91 -9.83 2.77
C GLY A 237 20.59 -9.11 3.11
N LEU A 238 19.87 -9.60 4.11
CA LEU A 238 18.61 -9.01 4.60
C LEU A 238 18.74 -7.50 4.88
N PHE A 239 19.88 -7.07 5.44
CA PHE A 239 20.19 -5.66 5.67
C PHE A 239 20.19 -4.82 4.38
N ARG A 240 20.68 -5.37 3.26
CA ARG A 240 20.66 -4.68 1.95
C ARG A 240 19.25 -4.48 1.43
N ILE A 241 18.33 -5.41 1.71
CA ILE A 241 16.91 -5.27 1.35
C ILE A 241 16.32 -4.06 2.09
N CYS A 242 16.56 -3.95 3.41
CA CYS A 242 16.12 -2.80 4.20
C CYS A 242 16.68 -1.49 3.66
N LEU A 243 17.99 -1.43 3.36
CA LEU A 243 18.61 -0.21 2.82
C LEU A 243 18.02 0.18 1.45
N LYS A 244 17.75 -0.78 0.57
CA LYS A 244 17.14 -0.52 -0.74
C LYS A 244 15.71 0.03 -0.62
N ILE A 245 14.88 -0.56 0.25
CA ILE A 245 13.52 -0.06 0.52
C ILE A 245 13.57 1.33 1.16
N LEU A 246 14.48 1.53 2.12
CA LEU A 246 14.68 2.83 2.78
C LEU A 246 15.15 3.90 1.78
N ALA A 247 16.04 3.57 0.85
CA ALA A 247 16.50 4.51 -0.17
C ALA A 247 15.35 4.99 -1.06
N VAL A 248 14.45 4.09 -1.46
CA VAL A 248 13.24 4.45 -2.23
C VAL A 248 12.31 5.33 -1.41
N PHE A 249 12.07 4.97 -0.14
CA PHE A 249 11.28 5.78 0.78
C PHE A 249 11.82 7.21 0.90
N VAL A 250 13.11 7.35 1.22
CA VAL A 250 13.76 8.67 1.39
C VAL A 250 13.71 9.46 0.09
N GLY A 251 14.03 8.85 -1.05
CA GLY A 251 13.98 9.53 -2.34
C GLY A 251 12.57 10.00 -2.71
N ALA A 252 11.55 9.15 -2.54
CA ALA A 252 10.17 9.50 -2.83
C ALA A 252 9.63 10.57 -1.87
N PHE A 253 10.01 10.51 -0.58
CA PHE A 253 9.61 11.47 0.43
C PHE A 253 10.27 12.84 0.23
N ILE A 254 11.55 12.89 -0.14
CA ILE A 254 12.25 14.13 -0.51
C ILE A 254 11.57 14.78 -1.71
N LEU A 255 11.31 14.00 -2.77
CA LEU A 255 10.65 14.49 -3.97
C LEU A 255 9.24 15.01 -3.66
N TYR A 256 8.46 14.26 -2.86
CA TYR A 256 7.16 14.70 -2.34
C TYR A 256 7.26 16.04 -1.61
N THR A 257 8.23 16.17 -0.70
CA THR A 257 8.38 17.38 0.12
C THR A 257 8.77 18.59 -0.73
N ILE A 258 9.67 18.42 -1.71
CA ILE A 258 10.07 19.48 -2.64
C ILE A 258 8.88 19.95 -3.46
N ILE A 259 8.16 19.03 -4.11
CA ILE A 259 7.01 19.38 -4.95
C ILE A 259 5.89 19.99 -4.11
N ASN A 260 5.61 19.44 -2.92
CA ASN A 260 4.64 20.01 -1.99
C ASN A 260 4.95 21.48 -1.66
N LYS A 261 6.22 21.80 -1.36
CA LYS A 261 6.62 23.18 -1.07
C LYS A 261 6.38 24.10 -2.27
N ILE A 262 6.70 23.64 -3.48
CA ILE A 262 6.47 24.40 -4.72
C ILE A 262 4.98 24.65 -4.94
N THR A 263 4.15 23.60 -4.82
CA THR A 263 2.70 23.72 -5.01
C THR A 263 2.06 24.60 -3.94
N ALA A 264 2.42 24.44 -2.67
CA ALA A 264 1.89 25.25 -1.59
C ALA A 264 2.24 26.73 -1.75
N ALA A 265 3.48 27.05 -2.19
CA ALA A 265 3.89 28.43 -2.46
C ALA A 265 3.05 29.08 -3.59
N HIS A 266 2.65 28.31 -4.60
CA HIS A 266 1.82 28.81 -5.70
C HIS A 266 0.36 29.07 -5.31
N TYR A 267 -0.22 28.26 -4.40
CA TYR A 267 -1.65 28.26 -4.09
C TYR A 267 -2.03 28.95 -2.75
N GLY A 268 -1.12 29.70 -2.11
CA GLY A 268 -1.45 30.54 -0.94
C GLY A 268 -0.61 30.34 0.32
N GLY A 269 0.51 29.59 0.25
CA GLY A 269 1.39 29.30 1.38
C GLY A 269 0.95 28.08 2.20
N MET A 270 1.84 27.52 3.03
CA MET A 270 1.49 26.37 3.89
C MET A 270 0.48 26.78 4.97
N ASN A 271 -0.68 26.12 5.03
CA ASN A 271 -1.71 26.40 6.03
C ASN A 271 -1.21 26.07 7.45
N ALA A 272 -1.50 26.97 8.39
CA ALA A 272 -1.28 26.79 9.83
C ALA A 272 -2.04 25.57 10.42
N TYR A 273 -3.03 25.04 9.69
CA TYR A 273 -3.84 23.88 10.07
C TYR A 273 -2.99 22.62 10.28
N ILE A 274 -2.04 22.32 9.39
CA ILE A 274 -1.18 21.12 9.54
C ILE A 274 -0.11 21.35 10.61
N SER A 275 0.48 22.55 10.68
CA SER A 275 1.49 22.86 11.70
C SER A 275 0.92 22.79 13.12
N GLY A 276 -0.37 23.10 13.30
CA GLY A 276 -1.05 22.97 14.59
C GLY A 276 -1.46 21.54 14.96
N GLN A 277 -1.43 20.58 14.02
CA GLN A 277 -1.83 19.19 14.25
C GLN A 277 -0.65 18.27 14.60
N ILE A 278 0.57 18.64 14.23
CA ILE A 278 1.78 17.92 14.62
C ILE A 278 2.29 18.52 15.92
N MET A 279 1.94 17.90 17.04
CA MET A 279 2.39 18.35 18.37
C MET A 279 3.80 17.82 18.74
N TRP A 280 4.34 16.86 17.98
CA TRP A 280 5.67 16.32 18.19
C TRP A 280 6.74 17.37 17.92
N GLY A 281 7.62 17.61 18.90
CA GLY A 281 8.63 18.67 18.85
C GLY A 281 8.12 20.06 19.29
N HIS A 282 6.80 20.20 19.49
CA HIS A 282 6.18 21.38 20.08
C HIS A 282 5.79 21.16 21.55
N LEU A 283 5.33 19.95 21.89
CA LEU A 283 5.06 19.54 23.27
C LEU A 283 6.21 18.68 23.83
N PRO A 284 6.44 18.70 25.15
CA PRO A 284 7.30 17.72 25.82
C PRO A 284 6.88 16.29 25.52
N VAL A 285 7.86 15.40 25.34
CA VAL A 285 7.63 13.97 25.01
C VAL A 285 6.67 13.30 26.00
N SER A 286 6.74 13.64 27.29
CA SER A 286 5.84 13.12 28.33
C SER A 286 4.38 13.47 28.08
N GLN A 287 4.10 14.70 27.61
CA GLN A 287 2.75 15.14 27.27
C GLN A 287 2.25 14.46 26.00
N CYS A 288 3.11 14.29 24.98
CA CYS A 288 2.77 13.52 23.79
C CYS A 288 2.37 12.07 24.15
N ILE A 289 3.16 11.41 25.01
CA ILE A 289 2.85 10.05 25.48
C ILE A 289 1.53 10.02 26.27
N HIS A 290 1.31 10.98 27.18
CA HIS A 290 0.06 11.08 27.92
C HIS A 290 -1.15 11.26 26.99
N HIS A 291 -1.07 12.12 25.97
CA HIS A 291 -2.15 12.30 25.01
C HIS A 291 -2.41 11.04 24.16
N VAL A 292 -1.36 10.31 23.77
CA VAL A 292 -1.52 9.01 23.09
C VAL A 292 -2.21 8.00 23.98
N LEU A 293 -1.82 7.90 25.26
CA LEU A 293 -2.45 6.99 26.21
C LEU A 293 -3.89 7.39 26.53
N ALA A 294 -4.15 8.69 26.69
CA ALA A 294 -5.48 9.21 26.97
C ALA A 294 -6.44 9.07 25.78
N GLY A 295 -5.95 9.09 24.54
CA GLY A 295 -6.76 8.85 23.34
C GLY A 295 -7.01 7.38 23.00
N ILE A 296 -6.43 6.45 23.76
CA ILE A 296 -6.69 5.00 23.67
C ILE A 296 -7.87 4.59 24.59
N TYR A 297 -8.30 5.48 25.50
CA TYR A 297 -9.47 5.35 26.36
C TYR A 297 -10.60 6.28 25.88
#